data_AF-A0A5R2MYQ7-F1
#
_entry.id   AF-A0A5R2MYQ7-F1
#
_cell.length_a   1.000
_cell.length_b   1.000
_cell.length_c   1.000
_cell.angle_alpha   90.00
_cell.angle_beta   90.00
_cell.angle_gamma   90.00
#
_symmetry.space_group_name_H-M   'P 1'
#
loop_
_entity.id
_entity.type
_entity.pdbx_description
1 polymer ?
#
loop_
_entity_poly.entity_id
_entity_poly.type
_entity_poly.pdbx_seq_one_letter_code
_entity_poly.pdbx_strand_id
1 'polypeptide(L)' 'MGFKCGIVGLPNVGKSTLFNALTRTAAAQAANYPFCTIEPNTGEVAVPDPRLQKIAAIGKSKEIIPTRISFVDIAG' A
#
# COMPACT_ATOMS: atom_id res chain seq x y z
N MET A 1 -11.82 -4.34 -7.21
CA MET A 1 -10.70 -4.99 -7.91
C MET A 1 -9.67 -3.93 -8.24
N GLY A 2 -8.62 -3.84 -7.42
CA GLY A 2 -7.54 -2.84 -7.58
C GLY A 2 -6.39 -3.35 -8.43
N PHE A 3 -5.56 -2.41 -8.91
CA PHE A 3 -4.34 -2.71 -9.65
C PHE A 3 -3.29 -3.33 -8.71
N LYS A 4 -2.71 -4.46 -9.10
CA LYS A 4 -1.64 -5.15 -8.37
C LYS A 4 -0.30 -4.94 -9.09
N CYS A 5 0.73 -4.56 -8.35
CA CYS A 5 2.09 -4.35 -8.86
C CYS A 5 3.05 -5.36 -8.21
N GLY A 6 3.74 -6.15 -9.03
CA GLY A 6 4.72 -7.13 -8.55
C GLY A 6 6.11 -6.51 -8.47
N ILE A 7 6.80 -6.69 -7.34
CA ILE A 7 8.22 -6.38 -7.21
C ILE A 7 9.01 -7.63 -7.59
N VAL A 8 9.81 -7.53 -8.65
CA VAL A 8 10.67 -8.61 -9.17
C VAL A 8 12.12 -8.15 -9.21
N GLY A 9 13.04 -9.09 -8.99
CA GLY A 9 14.47 -8.80 -9.01
C GLY A 9 15.31 -10.02 -8.65
N LEU A 10 16.61 -9.95 -8.92
CA LEU A 10 17.56 -11.00 -8.57
C LEU A 10 17.69 -11.15 -7.04
N PRO A 11 18.20 -12.29 -6.54
CA PRO A 11 18.50 -12.46 -5.13
C PRO A 11 19.39 -11.32 -4.59
N ASN A 12 19.11 -10.88 -3.35
CA ASN A 12 19.90 -9.88 -2.62
C ASN A 12 19.97 -8.46 -3.22
N VAL A 13 19.13 -8.09 -4.19
CA VAL A 13 19.06 -6.71 -4.74
C VAL A 13 18.27 -5.72 -3.88
N GLY A 14 17.88 -6.12 -2.66
CA GLY A 14 17.10 -5.27 -1.74
C GLY A 14 15.59 -5.28 -1.99
N LYS A 15 15.06 -6.27 -2.72
CA LYS A 15 13.61 -6.45 -2.97
C LYS A 15 12.77 -6.38 -1.69
N SER A 16 13.12 -7.18 -0.69
CA SER A 16 12.41 -7.20 0.59
C SER A 16 12.62 -5.92 1.42
N THR A 17 13.74 -5.23 1.24
CA THR A 17 14.00 -3.92 1.86
C THR A 17 13.06 -2.85 1.29
N LEU A 18 12.91 -2.81 -0.04
CA LEU A 18 11.98 -1.89 -0.72
C LEU A 18 10.54 -2.21 -0.34
N PHE A 19 10.15 -3.48 -0.36
CA PHE A 19 8.82 -3.90 0.07
C PHE A 19 8.53 -3.45 1.51
N ASN A 20 9.45 -3.72 2.44
CA ASN A 20 9.31 -3.31 3.83
C ASN A 20 9.26 -1.78 3.99
N ALA A 21 9.98 -1.02 3.17
CA ALA A 21 9.91 0.44 3.20
C ALA A 21 8.53 0.94 2.77
N LEU A 22 8.01 0.41 1.65
CA LEU A 22 6.68 0.74 1.14
C LEU A 22 5.59 0.33 2.12
N THR A 23 5.70 -0.87 2.70
CA THR A 23 4.71 -1.41 3.62
C THR A 23 4.82 -0.87 5.04
N ARG A 24 5.97 -0.40 5.56
CA ARG A 24 6.02 0.26 6.88
C ARG A 24 5.25 1.58 6.91
N THR A 25 5.31 2.36 5.84
CA THR A 25 4.44 3.55 5.66
C THR A 25 2.97 3.20 5.68
N ALA A 26 2.60 2.00 5.22
CA ALA A 26 1.23 1.50 5.20
C ALA A 26 0.82 0.71 6.45
N ALA A 27 1.73 0.02 7.11
CA ALA A 27 1.51 -0.79 8.31
C ALA A 27 1.13 0.10 9.50
N ALA A 28 1.60 1.34 9.51
CA ALA A 28 1.10 2.39 10.41
C ALA A 28 -0.40 2.71 10.20
N GLN A 29 -0.97 2.37 9.04
CA GLN A 29 -2.40 2.52 8.71
C GLN A 29 -3.16 1.18 8.65
N ALA A 30 -2.48 0.04 8.72
CA ALA A 30 -3.05 -1.29 8.50
C ALA A 30 -3.22 -2.10 9.81
N ALA A 31 -3.38 -1.42 10.95
CA ALA A 31 -3.84 -2.09 12.16
C ALA A 31 -5.34 -2.40 12.01
N ASN A 32 -5.66 -3.71 11.95
CA ASN A 32 -6.99 -4.33 12.12
C ASN A 32 -7.76 -4.78 10.86
N TYR A 33 -7.24 -5.77 10.13
CA TYR A 33 -8.11 -6.68 9.37
C TYR A 33 -7.93 -8.12 9.88
N PRO A 34 -8.94 -8.72 10.54
CA PRO A 34 -8.92 -10.14 10.87
C PRO A 34 -9.08 -10.95 9.57
N PHE A 35 -8.49 -12.16 9.51
CA PHE A 35 -8.59 -13.18 8.43
C PHE A 35 -7.47 -13.27 7.34
N CYS A 36 -6.20 -13.02 7.66
CA CYS A 36 -5.12 -13.34 6.69
C CYS A 36 -4.54 -14.76 6.90
N THR A 37 -4.89 -15.67 5.99
CA THR A 37 -4.09 -16.86 5.61
C THR A 37 -2.72 -16.40 5.09
N ILE A 38 -1.65 -17.21 5.20
CA ILE A 38 -0.28 -16.82 4.80
C ILE A 38 -0.21 -16.62 3.27
N GLU A 39 -0.58 -15.44 2.83
CA GLU A 39 -0.48 -14.96 1.45
C GLU A 39 0.95 -14.49 1.16
N PRO A 40 1.40 -14.53 -0.11
CA PRO A 40 2.65 -13.88 -0.51
C PRO A 40 2.69 -12.46 0.07
N ASN A 41 3.86 -12.02 0.55
CA ASN A 41 4.08 -10.69 1.12
C ASN A 41 3.39 -9.63 0.25
N THR A 42 2.18 -9.22 0.65
CA THR A 42 1.31 -8.29 -0.08
C THR A 42 1.05 -7.12 0.84
N GLY A 43 1.12 -5.90 0.32
CA GLY A 43 0.86 -4.68 1.08
C GLY A 43 0.11 -3.65 0.25
N GLU A 44 -0.84 -2.95 0.87
CA GLU A 44 -1.53 -1.84 0.23
C GLU A 44 -0.84 -0.53 0.59
N VAL A 45 -0.59 0.33 -0.39
CA VAL A 45 0.01 1.65 -0.16
C VAL A 45 -0.96 2.72 -0.68
N ALA A 46 -1.24 3.72 0.16
CA ALA A 46 -2.06 4.87 -0.23
C ALA A 46 -1.31 5.72 -1.27
N VAL A 47 -2.01 6.09 -2.34
CA VAL A 47 -1.48 6.98 -3.37
C VAL A 47 -1.51 8.41 -2.83
N PRO A 48 -0.35 9.10 -2.71
CA PRO A 48 -0.31 10.48 -2.26
C PRO A 48 -0.96 11.38 -3.32
N ASP A 49 -2.07 12.02 -2.96
CA ASP A 49 -2.77 12.96 -3.83
C ASP A 49 -3.14 14.25 -3.07
N PRO A 50 -2.41 15.37 -3.29
CA PRO A 50 -2.71 16.63 -2.61
C PRO A 50 -4.05 17.24 -3.04
N ARG A 51 -4.65 16.78 -4.16
CA ARG A 51 -5.95 17.27 -4.64
C ARG A 51 -7.08 16.79 -3.73
N LEU A 52 -6.95 15.60 -3.13
CA LEU A 52 -7.96 15.06 -2.22
C LEU A 52 -8.18 15.98 -1.02
N GLN A 53 -7.10 16.54 -0.46
CA GLN A 53 -7.21 17.50 0.65
C GLN A 53 -7.92 18.79 0.24
N LYS A 54 -7.60 19.32 -0.95
CA LYS A 54 -8.26 20.53 -1.47
C LYS A 54 -9.75 20.32 -1.68
N ILE A 55 -10.13 19.19 -2.27
CA ILE A 55 -11.55 18.85 -2.52
C ILE A 55 -12.28 18.61 -1.21
N ALA A 56 -11.68 17.90 -0.26
CA ALA A 56 -12.26 17.66 1.05
C ALA A 56 -12.49 18.96 1.85
N ALA A 57 -11.58 19.93 1.74
CA ALA A 57 -11.74 21.25 2.35
C ALA A 57 -12.92 22.03 1.74
N ILE A 58 -13.08 21.98 0.41
CA ILE A 58 -14.20 22.63 -0.28
C ILE A 58 -15.53 21.95 0.07
N GLY A 59 -15.56 20.62 0.04
CA GLY A 59 -16.76 19.82 0.28
C GLY A 59 -17.12 19.58 1.75
N LYS A 60 -16.25 20.01 2.69
CA LYS A 60 -16.36 19.72 4.13
C LYS A 60 -16.52 18.21 4.41
N SER A 61 -15.78 17.38 3.69
CA SER A 61 -15.86 15.92 3.82
C SER A 61 -15.43 15.48 5.23
N LYS A 62 -16.21 14.59 5.84
CA LYS A 62 -15.92 14.01 7.17
C LYS A 62 -14.66 13.14 7.16
N GLU A 63 -14.35 12.53 6.02
CA GLU A 63 -13.24 11.60 5.86
C GLU A 63 -12.64 11.72 4.46
N ILE A 64 -11.34 11.48 4.35
CA ILE A 64 -10.60 11.43 3.08
C ILE A 64 -10.16 9.98 2.87
N ILE A 65 -10.70 9.34 1.84
CA ILE A 65 -10.36 7.95 1.48
C ILE A 65 -9.43 8.00 0.26
N PRO A 66 -8.10 7.77 0.43
CA PRO A 66 -7.18 7.75 -0.69
C PRO A 66 -7.35 6.46 -1.51
N THR A 67 -7.02 6.55 -2.80
CA THR A 67 -6.83 5.35 -3.62
C THR A 67 -5.64 4.54 -3.09
N ARG A 68 -5.75 3.21 -3.14
CA ARG A 68 -4.70 2.28 -2.73
C ARG A 68 -4.19 1.46 -3.90
N ILE A 69 -2.89 1.19 -3.92
CA ILE A 69 -2.24 0.27 -4.85
C ILE A 69 -1.72 -0.93 -4.05
N SER A 70 -1.96 -2.14 -4.54
CA SER A 70 -1.45 -3.35 -3.92
C SER A 70 -0.09 -3.71 -4.50
N PHE A 71 0.92 -3.84 -3.64
CA PHE A 71 2.24 -4.37 -3.99
C PHE A 71 2.34 -5.83 -3.56
N VAL A 72 2.90 -6.66 -4.44
CA VAL A 72 3.19 -8.07 -4.16
C VAL A 72 4.69 -8.26 -4.27
N ASP A 73 5.32 -8.72 -3.20
CA ASP A 73 6.69 -9.18 -3.26
C ASP A 73 6.72 -10.60 -3.87
N ILE A 74 7.15 -10.70 -5.13
CA ILE A 74 7.20 -11.97 -5.83
C ILE A 74 8.49 -12.67 -5.41
N ALA A 75 8.34 -13.81 -4.74
CA ALA A 75 9.44 -14.73 -4.51
C ALA A 75 9.89 -15.29 -5.87
N GLY A 76 11.20 -15.16 -6.15
CA GLY A 76 11.87 -15.90 -7.22
C GLY A 76 12.45 -17.17 -6.66
#